data_AF-A0A2R7Y2V3-F1
#
_entry.id   AF-A0A2R7Y2V3-F1
#
_cell.length_a   1.000
_cell.length_b   1.000
_cell.length_c   1.000
_cell.angle_alpha   90.00
_cell.angle_beta   90.00
_cell.angle_gamma   90.00
#
_symmetry.space_group_name_H-M   'P 1'
#
loop_
_entity.id
_entity.type
_entity.pdbx_description
1 polymer ?
#
loop_
_entity_poly.entity_id
_entity_poly.type
_entity_poly.pdbx_seq_one_letter_code
_entity_poly.pdbx_strand_id
1 'polypeptide(L)'
;MYRAGIRELEASYKKLSSWYYNLARSLVWNIMRAFIDTYSPSRVVRLLSSPLCFDLLTVATGLDELGSGSTTVLGAILKDVLTPADGIAILGGKNLTRFNVPNELDAVAAELGLTGEEVERLKYCSRMVAKVDDAAIQDGFRLYHHMMAISYDGLWAVVQQGINPITSRVRRYHWFSGKVRSFVEEPHEGIVSQERSRLVLDMTARESSEARRASIELIVYDFKKLRHVYDVARKRTQTNLSLWFDSPRVESFIELPLKMNWKLIKNIGLNPPSDYEGLLAIKGVGPETVRFLAFGCRWLYGIVPSMEDPAFVLDDRSAYVPSKEEVKIMSDVVSIIDASSLSAELKNRVLYKVNAWLGRMGSELNA
;
A
#
# COMPACT_ATOMS: atom_id res chain seq x y z
N MET A 1 -24.27 12.11 22.08
CA MET A 1 -24.46 12.64 20.71
C MET A 1 -23.54 11.89 19.79
N TYR A 2 -24.11 11.04 18.93
CA TYR A 2 -23.38 10.19 18.00
C TYR A 2 -22.90 11.02 16.82
N ARG A 3 -21.63 11.45 16.84
CA ARG A 3 -20.92 11.72 15.59
C ARG A 3 -20.50 10.37 15.06
N ALA A 4 -21.32 9.74 14.21
CA ALA A 4 -20.83 8.72 13.30
C ALA A 4 -19.86 9.43 12.34
N GLY A 5 -18.61 9.52 12.79
CA GLY A 5 -17.55 10.33 12.22
C GLY A 5 -16.77 9.53 11.20
N ILE A 6 -16.44 10.20 10.11
CA ILE A 6 -15.50 9.84 9.06
C ILE A 6 -14.24 9.14 9.65
N ARG A 7 -13.72 8.11 8.97
CA ARG A 7 -12.66 7.25 9.50
C ARG A 7 -11.34 8.02 9.67
N GLU A 8 -10.99 8.34 10.91
CA GLU A 8 -9.71 8.96 11.25
C GLU A 8 -8.55 7.95 11.13
N LEU A 9 -7.71 8.02 10.09
CA LEU A 9 -6.42 7.32 10.06
C LEU A 9 -5.34 7.99 10.93
N GLU A 10 -5.69 8.51 12.11
CA GLU A 10 -4.71 8.91 13.11
C GLU A 10 -4.24 7.68 13.89
N ALA A 11 -2.97 7.61 14.29
CA ALA A 11 -2.44 6.52 15.11
C ALA A 11 -3.26 6.37 16.40
N SER A 12 -4.02 5.28 16.51
CA SER A 12 -4.82 4.99 17.68
C SER A 12 -4.34 3.69 18.32
N TYR A 13 -4.02 3.75 19.61
CA TYR A 13 -3.64 2.60 20.43
C TYR A 13 -4.83 2.06 21.24
N LYS A 14 -6.07 2.39 20.86
CA LYS A 14 -7.28 1.93 21.56
C LYS A 14 -7.28 0.39 21.59
N LYS A 15 -7.11 -0.17 22.79
CA LYS A 15 -7.19 -1.61 23.01
C LYS A 15 -8.66 -2.00 22.96
N LEU A 16 -8.99 -2.92 22.06
CA LEU A 16 -10.33 -3.50 22.01
C LEU A 16 -10.62 -4.29 23.27
N SER A 17 -11.83 -4.13 23.81
CA SER A 17 -12.33 -5.07 24.79
C SER A 17 -12.55 -6.44 24.14
N SER A 18 -12.36 -7.52 24.90
CA SER A 18 -12.55 -8.89 24.39
C SER A 18 -13.97 -9.09 23.85
N TRP A 19 -14.98 -8.54 24.54
CA TRP A 19 -16.37 -8.57 24.09
C TRP A 19 -16.55 -7.96 22.69
N TYR A 20 -16.02 -6.76 22.48
CA TYR A 20 -16.17 -6.06 21.21
C TYR A 20 -15.35 -6.73 20.08
N TYR A 21 -14.20 -7.35 20.41
CA TYR A 21 -13.43 -8.14 19.45
C TYR A 21 -14.21 -9.36 18.99
N ASN A 22 -14.82 -10.09 19.93
CA ASN A 22 -15.63 -11.26 19.61
C ASN A 22 -16.89 -10.89 18.82
N LEU A 23 -17.50 -9.73 19.10
CA LEU A 23 -18.62 -9.20 18.32
C LEU A 23 -18.19 -8.92 16.87
N ALA A 24 -17.09 -8.18 16.68
CA ALA A 24 -16.55 -7.89 15.34
C ALA A 24 -16.12 -9.17 14.61
N ARG A 25 -15.49 -10.12 15.31
CA ARG A 25 -15.10 -11.43 14.77
C ARG A 25 -16.32 -12.22 14.27
N SER A 26 -17.40 -12.24 15.05
CA SER A 26 -18.66 -12.87 14.64
C SER A 26 -19.26 -12.20 13.40
N LEU A 27 -19.27 -10.86 13.35
CA LEU A 27 -19.74 -10.11 12.18
C LEU A 27 -18.91 -10.42 10.93
N VAL A 28 -17.58 -10.35 11.02
CA VAL A 28 -16.69 -10.66 9.89
C VAL A 28 -16.92 -12.09 9.41
N TRP A 29 -16.97 -13.07 10.32
CA TRP A 29 -17.19 -14.47 9.94
C TRP A 29 -18.52 -14.66 9.19
N ASN A 30 -19.63 -14.13 9.71
CA ASN A 30 -20.94 -14.26 9.05
C ASN A 30 -20.97 -13.57 7.69
N ILE A 31 -20.43 -12.35 7.59
CA ILE A 31 -20.42 -11.58 6.32
C ILE A 31 -19.52 -12.29 5.30
N MET A 32 -18.29 -12.68 5.68
CA MET A 32 -17.36 -13.31 4.75
C MET A 32 -17.86 -14.68 4.27
N ARG A 33 -18.46 -15.50 5.15
CA ARG A 33 -19.07 -16.78 4.76
C ARG A 33 -20.15 -16.60 3.71
N ALA A 34 -21.15 -15.76 4.01
CA ALA A 34 -22.22 -15.48 3.07
C ALA A 34 -21.70 -14.89 1.74
N PHE A 35 -20.66 -14.06 1.80
CA PHE A 35 -20.03 -13.47 0.61
C PHE A 35 -19.31 -14.53 -0.25
N ILE A 36 -18.59 -15.46 0.38
CA ILE A 36 -17.91 -16.57 -0.32
C ILE A 36 -18.94 -17.51 -0.94
N ASP A 37 -19.99 -17.88 -0.19
CA ASP A 37 -21.04 -18.82 -0.64
C ASP A 37 -21.85 -18.25 -1.83
N THR A 38 -22.06 -16.93 -1.86
CA THR A 38 -22.83 -16.26 -2.91
C THR A 38 -22.00 -15.92 -4.14
N TYR A 39 -20.73 -15.52 -3.94
CA TYR A 39 -19.87 -15.05 -5.02
C TYR A 39 -18.68 -16.00 -5.21
N SER A 40 -17.54 -15.69 -4.59
CA SER A 40 -16.35 -16.54 -4.62
C SER A 40 -15.29 -16.02 -3.64
N PRO A 41 -14.31 -16.86 -3.27
CA PRO A 41 -13.14 -16.41 -2.51
C PRO A 41 -12.36 -15.29 -3.22
N SER A 42 -12.23 -15.35 -4.55
CA SER A 42 -11.57 -14.32 -5.35
C SER A 42 -12.31 -12.97 -5.32
N ARG A 43 -13.64 -13.01 -5.16
CA ARG A 43 -14.45 -11.79 -4.94
C ARG A 43 -14.10 -11.13 -3.61
N VAL A 44 -13.80 -11.91 -2.56
CA VAL A 44 -13.29 -11.38 -1.28
C VAL A 44 -11.92 -10.73 -1.47
N VAL A 45 -11.01 -11.35 -2.23
CA VAL A 45 -9.70 -10.74 -2.55
C VAL A 45 -9.88 -9.36 -3.19
N ARG A 46 -10.79 -9.25 -4.17
CA ARG A 46 -11.12 -7.97 -4.82
C ARG A 46 -11.76 -6.96 -3.88
N LEU A 47 -12.66 -7.40 -2.98
CA LEU A 47 -13.26 -6.57 -1.93
C LEU A 47 -12.18 -5.95 -1.03
N LEU A 48 -11.20 -6.75 -0.58
CA LEU A 48 -10.12 -6.28 0.28
C LEU A 48 -9.12 -5.37 -0.45
N SER A 49 -9.02 -5.52 -1.77
CA SER A 49 -8.08 -4.75 -2.57
C SER A 49 -8.51 -3.30 -2.76
N SER A 50 -9.80 -2.96 -2.77
CA SER A 50 -10.25 -1.58 -2.92
C SER A 50 -10.18 -0.82 -1.60
N PRO A 51 -9.58 0.40 -1.56
CA PRO A 51 -9.61 1.23 -0.35
C PRO A 51 -11.03 1.50 0.15
N LEU A 52 -11.97 1.82 -0.75
CA LEU A 52 -13.35 2.13 -0.40
C LEU A 52 -14.11 0.90 0.09
N CYS A 53 -13.99 -0.23 -0.62
CA CYS A 53 -14.71 -1.43 -0.24
C CYS A 53 -14.15 -2.01 1.07
N PHE A 54 -12.85 -1.85 1.34
CA PHE A 54 -12.23 -2.17 2.62
C PHE A 54 -12.75 -1.28 3.76
N ASP A 55 -12.92 0.02 3.51
CA ASP A 55 -13.53 0.95 4.48
C ASP A 55 -15.00 0.61 4.75
N LEU A 56 -15.77 0.27 3.72
CA LEU A 56 -17.15 -0.21 3.86
C LEU A 56 -17.22 -1.45 4.76
N LEU A 57 -16.34 -2.43 4.54
CA LEU A 57 -16.25 -3.62 5.39
C LEU A 57 -15.87 -3.27 6.84
N THR A 58 -14.98 -2.28 7.01
CA THR A 58 -14.59 -1.79 8.33
C THR A 58 -15.80 -1.17 9.06
N VAL A 59 -16.63 -0.39 8.35
CA VAL A 59 -17.87 0.20 8.89
C VAL A 59 -18.91 -0.88 9.20
N ALA A 60 -19.08 -1.85 8.30
CA ALA A 60 -20.04 -2.95 8.45
C ALA A 60 -19.74 -3.83 9.69
N THR A 61 -18.46 -3.97 10.02
CA THR A 61 -17.99 -4.74 11.18
C THR A 61 -17.91 -3.89 12.45
N GLY A 62 -18.24 -2.60 12.33
CA GLY A 62 -18.23 -1.61 13.40
C GLY A 62 -16.84 -1.13 13.81
N LEU A 63 -15.77 -1.62 13.19
CA LEU A 63 -14.37 -1.36 13.56
C LEU A 63 -13.92 0.08 13.24
N ASP A 64 -14.74 0.89 12.57
CA ASP A 64 -14.45 2.25 12.14
C ASP A 64 -14.02 3.18 13.31
N GLU A 65 -14.50 2.92 14.52
CA GLU A 65 -14.24 3.71 15.73
C GLU A 65 -12.78 3.60 16.25
N LEU A 66 -12.00 2.67 15.70
CA LEU A 66 -10.59 2.44 16.06
C LEU A 66 -9.61 3.30 15.28
N GLY A 67 -10.11 4.12 14.35
CA GLY A 67 -9.26 4.94 13.49
C GLY A 67 -8.26 4.10 12.70
N SER A 68 -6.97 4.40 12.76
CA SER A 68 -5.93 3.61 12.07
C SER A 68 -5.79 2.15 12.56
N GLY A 69 -6.22 1.84 13.79
CA GLY A 69 -6.12 0.49 14.35
C GLY A 69 -7.01 -0.53 13.63
N SER A 70 -8.08 -0.05 12.99
CA SER A 70 -9.09 -0.88 12.35
C SER A 70 -8.56 -1.76 11.23
N THR A 71 -7.62 -1.31 10.39
CA THR A 71 -7.00 -2.15 9.36
C THR A 71 -6.31 -3.36 9.97
N THR A 72 -5.52 -3.11 11.03
CA THR A 72 -4.74 -4.18 11.66
C THR A 72 -5.61 -5.17 12.43
N VAL A 73 -6.70 -4.69 13.04
CA VAL A 73 -7.66 -5.52 13.76
C VAL A 73 -8.51 -6.32 12.77
N LEU A 74 -9.01 -5.69 11.70
CA LEU A 74 -9.76 -6.37 10.64
C LEU A 74 -8.89 -7.44 9.97
N GLY A 75 -7.63 -7.13 9.65
CA GLY A 75 -6.70 -8.12 9.09
C GLY A 75 -6.42 -9.30 10.01
N ALA A 76 -6.30 -9.06 11.33
CA ALA A 76 -6.18 -10.14 12.31
C ALA A 76 -7.45 -11.00 12.39
N ILE A 77 -8.63 -10.38 12.43
CA ILE A 77 -9.91 -11.10 12.44
C ILE A 77 -10.08 -11.91 11.15
N LEU A 78 -9.80 -11.33 9.98
CA LEU A 78 -9.88 -12.02 8.69
C LEU A 78 -8.98 -13.25 8.67
N LYS A 79 -7.74 -13.13 9.17
CA LYS A 79 -6.81 -14.25 9.33
C LYS A 79 -7.28 -15.31 10.34
N ASP A 80 -8.01 -14.91 11.38
CA ASP A 80 -8.56 -15.83 12.37
C ASP A 80 -9.81 -16.59 11.88
N VAL A 81 -10.55 -16.05 10.91
CA VAL A 81 -11.87 -16.57 10.50
C VAL A 81 -11.91 -17.19 9.11
N LEU A 82 -10.92 -16.85 8.25
CA LEU A 82 -10.76 -17.42 6.92
C LEU A 82 -9.60 -18.40 6.91
N THR A 83 -9.84 -19.57 6.33
CA THR A 83 -8.89 -20.68 6.25
C THR A 83 -8.73 -21.12 4.80
N PRO A 84 -7.62 -21.79 4.43
CA PRO A 84 -7.44 -22.25 3.06
C PRO A 84 -8.56 -23.17 2.56
N ALA A 85 -9.22 -23.94 3.45
CA ALA A 85 -10.44 -24.69 3.15
C ALA A 85 -11.61 -23.83 2.61
N ASP A 86 -11.59 -22.52 2.85
CA ASP A 86 -12.55 -21.55 2.33
C ASP A 86 -12.16 -21.05 0.92
N GLY A 87 -11.10 -21.62 0.35
CA GLY A 87 -10.51 -21.20 -0.93
C GLY A 87 -9.79 -19.86 -0.86
N ILE A 88 -9.48 -19.35 0.35
CA ILE A 88 -8.76 -18.09 0.58
C ILE A 88 -7.88 -18.18 1.83
N ALA A 89 -6.69 -17.60 1.78
CA ALA A 89 -5.82 -17.43 2.94
C ALA A 89 -5.44 -15.96 3.16
N ILE A 90 -5.33 -15.56 4.42
CA ILE A 90 -4.88 -14.23 4.83
C ILE A 90 -3.55 -14.38 5.57
N LEU A 91 -2.51 -13.74 5.05
CA LEU A 91 -1.14 -13.91 5.50
C LEU A 91 -0.55 -12.59 6.01
N GLY A 92 0.51 -12.69 6.82
CA GLY A 92 1.22 -11.56 7.38
C GLY A 92 0.56 -10.99 8.63
N GLY A 93 0.70 -9.68 8.82
CA GLY A 93 0.17 -8.96 9.98
C GLY A 93 0.98 -7.72 10.35
N LYS A 94 0.93 -7.35 11.63
CA LYS A 94 1.55 -6.15 12.20
C LYS A 94 2.96 -6.44 12.75
N ASN A 95 3.85 -5.46 12.65
CA ASN A 95 5.21 -5.49 13.19
C ASN A 95 6.02 -6.66 12.61
N LEU A 96 6.51 -7.57 13.44
CA LEU A 96 7.37 -8.68 13.00
C LEU A 96 6.64 -9.71 12.15
N THR A 97 5.32 -9.90 12.36
CA THR A 97 4.55 -10.90 11.59
C THR A 97 4.42 -10.53 10.12
N ARG A 98 4.59 -9.25 9.77
CA ARG A 98 4.62 -8.78 8.37
C ARG A 98 5.70 -9.45 7.53
N PHE A 99 6.79 -9.90 8.16
CA PHE A 99 7.91 -10.55 7.49
C PHE A 99 7.71 -12.05 7.31
N ASN A 100 6.67 -12.64 7.91
CA ASN A 100 6.44 -14.07 7.94
C ASN A 100 5.64 -14.60 6.74
N VAL A 101 5.12 -13.72 5.87
CA VAL A 101 4.33 -14.10 4.68
C VAL A 101 4.97 -15.22 3.86
N PRO A 102 6.30 -15.24 3.58
CA PRO A 102 6.89 -16.34 2.82
C PRO A 102 6.77 -17.71 3.50
N ASN A 103 6.92 -17.77 4.82
CA ASN A 103 6.79 -19.03 5.56
C ASN A 103 5.31 -19.46 5.66
N GLU A 104 4.40 -18.49 5.81
CA GLU A 104 2.96 -18.78 5.85
C GLU A 104 2.45 -19.25 4.48
N LEU A 105 2.99 -18.70 3.39
CA LEU A 105 2.74 -19.17 2.02
C LEU A 105 3.09 -20.66 1.87
N ASP A 106 4.28 -21.07 2.33
CA ASP A 106 4.69 -22.47 2.28
C ASP A 106 3.75 -23.38 3.08
N ALA A 107 3.21 -22.88 4.19
CA ALA A 107 2.29 -23.65 5.03
C ALA A 107 0.90 -23.82 4.42
N VAL A 108 0.38 -22.82 3.70
CA VAL A 108 -0.99 -22.84 3.15
C VAL A 108 -1.06 -23.32 1.69
N ALA A 109 0.07 -23.39 0.99
CA ALA A 109 0.13 -23.67 -0.45
C ALA A 109 -0.57 -24.97 -0.84
N ALA A 110 -0.29 -26.05 -0.11
CA ALA A 110 -0.84 -27.37 -0.42
C ALA A 110 -2.37 -27.41 -0.28
N GLU A 111 -2.91 -26.74 0.74
CA GLU A 111 -4.35 -26.71 1.01
C GLU A 111 -5.10 -25.81 0.02
N LEU A 112 -4.46 -24.73 -0.46
CA LEU A 112 -4.99 -23.89 -1.54
C LEU A 112 -4.83 -24.51 -2.94
N GLY A 113 -4.09 -25.61 -3.08
CA GLY A 113 -3.80 -26.24 -4.37
C GLY A 113 -2.80 -25.47 -5.24
N LEU A 114 -1.94 -24.64 -4.63
CA LEU A 114 -0.93 -23.84 -5.33
C LEU A 114 0.29 -24.68 -5.69
N THR A 115 0.80 -24.51 -6.90
CA THR A 115 2.06 -25.10 -7.36
C THR A 115 3.27 -24.42 -6.75
N GLY A 116 4.43 -25.10 -6.74
CA GLY A 116 5.66 -24.50 -6.23
C GLY A 116 6.10 -23.23 -6.97
N GLU A 117 5.82 -23.14 -8.28
CA GLU A 117 6.10 -21.95 -9.09
C GLU A 117 5.20 -20.77 -8.66
N GLU A 118 3.90 -21.02 -8.45
CA GLU A 118 2.97 -20.01 -7.97
C GLU A 118 3.36 -19.50 -6.58
N VAL A 119 3.79 -20.39 -5.69
CA VAL A 119 4.27 -20.02 -4.35
C VAL A 119 5.47 -19.10 -4.43
N GLU A 120 6.49 -19.43 -5.23
CA GLU A 120 7.67 -18.57 -5.38
C GLU A 120 7.32 -17.22 -6.03
N ARG A 121 6.38 -17.22 -7.00
CA ARG A 121 5.85 -15.99 -7.58
C ARG A 121 5.12 -15.14 -6.53
N LEU A 122 4.28 -15.72 -5.67
CA LEU A 122 3.57 -15.00 -4.61
C LEU A 122 4.54 -14.45 -3.56
N LYS A 123 5.59 -15.20 -3.20
CA LYS A 123 6.68 -14.71 -2.35
C LYS A 123 7.40 -13.51 -2.97
N TYR A 124 7.64 -13.55 -4.28
CA TYR A 124 8.19 -12.41 -5.03
C TYR A 124 7.24 -11.21 -4.98
N CYS A 125 5.95 -11.40 -5.31
CA CYS A 125 4.93 -10.35 -5.25
C CYS A 125 4.88 -9.67 -3.88
N SER A 126 4.80 -10.45 -2.79
CA SER A 126 4.77 -9.92 -1.41
C SER A 126 5.99 -9.04 -1.11
N ARG A 127 7.20 -9.50 -1.47
CA ARG A 127 8.43 -8.73 -1.26
C ARG A 127 8.49 -7.49 -2.13
N MET A 128 8.07 -7.58 -3.39
CA MET A 128 8.12 -6.47 -4.34
C MET A 128 7.14 -5.37 -3.95
N VAL A 129 5.91 -5.72 -3.54
CA VAL A 129 4.93 -4.76 -3.01
C VAL A 129 5.51 -3.99 -1.82
N ALA A 130 6.09 -4.70 -0.85
CA ALA A 130 6.76 -4.05 0.29
C ALA A 130 7.94 -3.17 -0.12
N LYS A 131 8.67 -3.56 -1.17
CA LYS A 131 9.82 -2.80 -1.70
C LYS A 131 9.37 -1.52 -2.41
N VAL A 132 8.33 -1.57 -3.21
CA VAL A 132 7.81 -0.43 -3.98
C VAL A 132 7.27 0.63 -3.01
N ASP A 133 6.43 0.22 -2.07
CA ASP A 133 5.79 1.14 -1.09
C ASP A 133 6.81 1.78 -0.12
N ASP A 134 7.98 1.16 0.08
CA ASP A 134 9.05 1.70 0.94
C ASP A 134 10.09 2.52 0.15
N ALA A 135 10.53 2.03 -1.01
CA ALA A 135 11.69 2.58 -1.72
C ALA A 135 11.34 3.41 -2.95
N ALA A 136 10.32 3.01 -3.73
CA ALA A 136 9.94 3.69 -4.96
C ALA A 136 9.01 4.86 -4.70
N ILE A 137 8.17 4.79 -3.66
CA ILE A 137 7.36 5.90 -3.16
C ILE A 137 7.97 6.36 -1.83
N GLN A 138 8.53 7.56 -1.79
CA GLN A 138 9.15 8.10 -0.57
C GLN A 138 8.32 9.23 0.01
N ASP A 139 7.26 8.83 0.70
CA ASP A 139 6.27 9.71 1.31
C ASP A 139 6.48 9.97 2.81
N GLY A 140 7.50 9.35 3.40
CA GLY A 140 7.84 9.50 4.81
C GLY A 140 7.04 8.60 5.77
N PHE A 141 6.17 7.72 5.26
CA PHE A 141 5.42 6.77 6.08
C PHE A 141 6.21 5.47 6.22
N ARG A 142 6.56 5.09 7.45
CA ARG A 142 7.25 3.83 7.73
C ARG A 142 6.23 2.71 7.78
N LEU A 143 6.33 1.76 6.86
CA LEU A 143 5.49 0.56 6.88
C LEU A 143 5.60 -0.14 8.24
N TYR A 144 4.49 -0.65 8.75
CA TYR A 144 4.44 -1.46 9.98
C TYR A 144 3.41 -2.60 9.91
N HIS A 145 2.63 -2.68 8.84
CA HIS A 145 1.66 -3.74 8.60
C HIS A 145 1.72 -4.17 7.13
N HIS A 146 1.63 -5.48 6.90
CA HIS A 146 1.52 -6.08 5.58
C HIS A 146 0.57 -7.27 5.69
N MET A 147 -0.56 -7.21 4.99
CA MET A 147 -1.53 -8.28 4.88
C MET A 147 -1.66 -8.69 3.43
N MET A 148 -1.50 -9.98 3.13
CA MET A 148 -1.71 -10.54 1.81
C MET A 148 -2.90 -11.50 1.83
N ALA A 149 -3.91 -11.23 1.02
CA ALA A 149 -5.04 -12.13 0.80
C ALA A 149 -4.83 -12.88 -0.52
N ILE A 150 -5.05 -14.19 -0.54
CA ILE A 150 -4.79 -15.06 -1.70
C ILE A 150 -5.94 -16.05 -1.85
N SER A 151 -6.55 -16.12 -3.02
CA SER A 151 -7.54 -17.14 -3.36
C SER A 151 -6.91 -18.34 -4.07
N TYR A 152 -7.63 -19.47 -4.08
CA TYR A 152 -7.21 -20.73 -4.72
C TYR A 152 -6.90 -20.59 -6.23
N ASP A 153 -7.49 -19.59 -6.90
CA ASP A 153 -7.26 -19.29 -8.31
C ASP A 153 -6.05 -18.36 -8.56
N GLY A 154 -5.25 -18.12 -7.53
CA GLY A 154 -4.01 -17.34 -7.62
C GLY A 154 -4.21 -15.82 -7.60
N LEU A 155 -5.45 -15.33 -7.52
CA LEU A 155 -5.69 -13.90 -7.30
C LEU A 155 -5.25 -13.50 -5.90
N TRP A 156 -4.54 -12.39 -5.83
CA TRP A 156 -4.06 -11.82 -4.58
C TRP A 156 -4.32 -10.32 -4.46
N ALA A 157 -4.41 -9.87 -3.23
CA ALA A 157 -4.43 -8.47 -2.83
C ALA A 157 -3.46 -8.26 -1.68
N VAL A 158 -2.80 -7.10 -1.64
CA VAL A 158 -1.96 -6.70 -0.51
C VAL A 158 -2.47 -5.38 0.04
N VAL A 159 -2.67 -5.34 1.35
CA VAL A 159 -2.96 -4.13 2.11
C VAL A 159 -1.78 -3.84 3.02
N GLN A 160 -1.06 -2.77 2.74
CA GLN A 160 0.02 -2.29 3.61
C GLN A 160 -0.42 -1.06 4.38
N GLN A 161 0.18 -0.85 5.55
CA GLN A 161 -0.05 0.35 6.33
C GLN A 161 1.27 0.92 6.84
N GLY A 162 1.47 2.21 6.61
CA GLY A 162 2.60 3.00 7.06
C GLY A 162 2.19 4.08 8.06
N ILE A 163 3.10 4.46 8.94
CA ILE A 163 2.92 5.55 9.91
C ILE A 163 3.99 6.61 9.69
N ASN A 164 3.57 7.87 9.63
CA ASN A 164 4.50 8.99 9.62
C ASN A 164 5.03 9.19 11.06
N PRO A 165 6.35 9.07 11.30
CA PRO A 165 6.91 9.16 12.65
C PRO A 165 6.84 10.57 13.25
N ILE A 166 6.59 11.60 12.44
CA ILE A 166 6.50 13.00 12.87
C ILE A 166 5.04 13.36 13.17
N THR A 167 4.13 13.12 12.21
CA THR A 167 2.72 13.51 12.34
C THR A 167 1.85 12.47 13.03
N SER A 168 2.36 11.24 13.23
CA SER A 168 1.60 10.07 13.71
C SER A 168 0.37 9.74 12.85
N ARG A 169 0.28 10.27 11.63
CA ARG A 169 -0.76 9.93 10.68
C ARG A 169 -0.42 8.62 9.96
N VAL A 170 -1.45 7.98 9.45
CA VAL A 170 -1.35 6.69 8.80
C VAL A 170 -1.73 6.78 7.33
N ARG A 171 -1.05 5.97 6.53
CA ARG A 171 -1.28 5.79 5.09
C ARG A 171 -1.46 4.32 4.79
N ARG A 172 -2.43 3.99 3.94
CA ARG A 172 -2.78 2.62 3.57
C ARG A 172 -2.62 2.45 2.07
N TYR A 173 -1.89 1.42 1.67
CA TYR A 173 -1.54 1.12 0.30
C TYR A 173 -2.25 -0.16 -0.11
N HIS A 174 -2.92 -0.12 -1.24
CA HIS A 174 -3.71 -1.23 -1.73
C HIS A 174 -3.21 -1.70 -3.09
N TRP A 175 -3.09 -3.01 -3.22
CA TRP A 175 -2.64 -3.69 -4.42
C TRP A 175 -3.63 -4.78 -4.82
N PHE A 176 -3.81 -4.96 -6.12
CA PHE A 176 -4.65 -6.02 -6.67
C PHE A 176 -3.99 -6.67 -7.88
N SER A 177 -3.70 -7.97 -7.78
CA SER A 177 -3.16 -8.79 -8.86
C SER A 177 -3.87 -8.65 -10.20
N GLY A 178 -5.20 -8.50 -10.21
CA GLY A 178 -5.98 -8.35 -11.44
C GLY A 178 -5.68 -7.08 -12.23
N LYS A 179 -5.17 -6.02 -11.57
CA LYS A 179 -4.79 -4.75 -12.21
C LYS A 179 -3.29 -4.52 -12.34
N VAL A 180 -2.45 -5.21 -11.56
CA VAL A 180 -0.99 -5.09 -11.69
C VAL A 180 -0.56 -5.56 -13.07
N ARG A 181 0.10 -4.66 -13.82
CA ARG A 181 0.74 -4.92 -15.11
C ARG A 181 2.25 -4.73 -15.07
N SER A 182 2.71 -3.89 -14.14
CA SER A 182 4.10 -3.60 -13.79
C SER A 182 4.12 -3.35 -12.29
N PHE A 183 5.19 -3.73 -11.58
CA PHE A 183 5.33 -3.34 -10.16
C PHE A 183 5.85 -1.91 -9.98
N VAL A 184 6.35 -1.29 -11.05
CA VAL A 184 7.08 -0.01 -10.98
C VAL A 184 6.45 1.10 -11.81
N GLU A 185 5.27 0.87 -12.39
CA GLU A 185 4.52 1.88 -13.14
C GLU A 185 3.04 1.81 -12.76
N GLU A 186 2.58 2.82 -12.02
CA GLU A 186 1.21 2.98 -11.50
C GLU A 186 0.55 1.68 -11.00
N PRO A 187 1.18 0.95 -10.05
CA PRO A 187 0.80 -0.43 -9.78
C PRO A 187 -0.33 -0.59 -8.75
N HIS A 188 -0.64 0.48 -7.98
CA HIS A 188 -1.58 0.45 -6.86
C HIS A 188 -3.04 0.46 -7.34
N GLU A 189 -3.90 -0.26 -6.61
CA GLU A 189 -5.35 -0.04 -6.69
C GLU A 189 -5.73 1.31 -6.08
N GLY A 190 -4.99 1.74 -5.06
CA GLY A 190 -5.10 3.06 -4.47
C GLY A 190 -4.21 3.23 -3.24
N ILE A 191 -3.80 4.47 -3.00
CA ILE A 191 -3.07 4.86 -1.80
C ILE A 191 -3.93 5.90 -1.09
N VAL A 192 -4.39 5.57 0.11
CA VAL A 192 -5.25 6.45 0.91
C VAL A 192 -4.50 7.00 2.11
N SER A 193 -4.64 8.30 2.35
CA SER A 193 -4.09 8.96 3.51
C SER A 193 -5.04 10.02 4.07
N GLN A 194 -4.78 10.49 5.28
CA GLN A 194 -5.44 11.68 5.82
C GLN A 194 -4.84 12.98 5.29
N GLU A 195 -3.61 12.93 4.80
CA GLU A 195 -2.94 14.09 4.23
C GLU A 195 -2.15 13.72 3.00
N ARG A 196 -2.11 14.68 2.08
CA ARG A 196 -1.09 14.70 1.03
C ARG A 196 0.13 15.41 1.59
N SER A 197 1.27 14.76 1.44
CA SER A 197 2.57 15.36 1.62
C SER A 197 2.82 16.33 0.48
N ARG A 198 3.44 17.47 0.78
CA ARG A 198 3.71 18.51 -0.23
C ARG A 198 4.67 18.07 -1.32
N LEU A 199 5.56 17.12 -1.01
CA LEU A 199 6.60 16.66 -1.91
C LEU A 199 6.89 15.19 -1.59
N VAL A 200 6.70 14.32 -2.57
CA VAL A 200 6.91 12.87 -2.46
C VAL A 200 7.68 12.43 -3.68
N LEU A 201 8.84 11.79 -3.50
CA LEU A 201 9.51 11.15 -4.63
C LEU A 201 8.70 9.92 -5.02
N ASP A 202 8.04 9.98 -6.17
CA ASP A 202 7.27 8.86 -6.73
C ASP A 202 7.94 8.33 -8.00
N MET A 203 8.73 7.27 -7.84
CA MET A 203 9.34 6.55 -8.96
C MET A 203 8.37 5.59 -9.64
N THR A 204 7.12 5.47 -9.19
CA THR A 204 6.07 4.64 -9.80
C THR A 204 5.16 5.42 -10.74
N ALA A 205 5.11 6.75 -10.62
CA ALA A 205 4.39 7.61 -11.55
C ALA A 205 4.80 7.35 -13.02
N ARG A 206 3.86 7.47 -13.96
CA ARG A 206 4.15 7.29 -15.40
C ARG A 206 5.17 8.31 -15.90
N GLU A 207 5.11 9.52 -15.37
CA GLU A 207 6.03 10.63 -15.60
C GLU A 207 7.46 10.27 -15.20
N SER A 208 7.64 9.37 -14.24
CA SER A 208 8.95 8.90 -13.76
C SER A 208 9.58 7.80 -14.64
N SER A 209 8.97 7.42 -15.76
CA SER A 209 9.48 6.36 -16.66
C SER A 209 10.88 6.62 -17.19
N GLU A 210 11.19 7.86 -17.54
CA GLU A 210 12.54 8.25 -17.97
C GLU A 210 13.54 8.18 -16.81
N ALA A 211 13.16 8.66 -15.63
CA ALA A 211 14.00 8.60 -14.44
C ALA A 211 14.32 7.15 -14.02
N ARG A 212 13.37 6.22 -14.17
CA ARG A 212 13.57 4.78 -13.93
C ARG A 212 14.65 4.20 -14.86
N ARG A 213 14.59 4.48 -16.16
CA ARG A 213 15.59 4.03 -17.15
C ARG A 213 16.96 4.67 -16.89
N ALA A 214 16.98 5.99 -16.74
CA ALA A 214 18.19 6.76 -16.45
C ALA A 214 18.90 6.29 -15.17
N SER A 215 18.16 5.82 -14.16
CA SER A 215 18.73 5.31 -12.92
C SER A 215 19.66 4.11 -13.15
N ILE A 216 19.31 3.23 -14.10
CA ILE A 216 20.14 2.07 -14.47
C ILE A 216 21.34 2.54 -15.31
N GLU A 217 21.09 3.40 -16.31
CA GLU A 217 22.13 3.95 -17.19
C GLU A 217 23.23 4.68 -16.40
N LEU A 218 22.86 5.44 -15.37
CA LEU A 218 23.82 6.12 -14.49
C LEU A 218 24.76 5.15 -13.78
N ILE A 219 24.25 4.01 -13.35
CA ILE A 219 25.04 2.99 -12.66
C ILE A 219 26.01 2.33 -13.66
N VAL A 220 25.55 2.07 -14.89
CA VAL A 220 26.33 1.36 -15.91
C VAL A 220 27.39 2.26 -16.55
N TYR A 221 26.99 3.43 -17.06
CA TYR A 221 27.85 4.26 -17.91
C TYR A 221 28.57 5.35 -17.12
N ASP A 222 27.95 5.88 -16.06
CA ASP A 222 28.39 7.11 -15.41
C ASP A 222 28.74 6.94 -13.92
N PHE A 223 29.05 5.72 -13.48
CA PHE A 223 29.38 5.40 -12.08
C PHE A 223 30.43 6.35 -11.46
N LYS A 224 31.48 6.72 -12.21
CA LYS A 224 32.52 7.65 -11.73
C LYS A 224 31.97 9.05 -11.49
N LYS A 225 31.14 9.56 -12.42
CA LYS A 225 30.49 10.87 -12.29
C LYS A 225 29.50 10.85 -11.13
N LEU A 226 28.70 9.79 -11.02
CA LEU A 226 27.75 9.59 -9.94
C LEU A 226 28.44 9.63 -8.56
N ARG A 227 29.60 8.97 -8.42
CA ARG A 227 30.41 9.03 -7.19
C ARG A 227 30.94 10.44 -6.91
N HIS A 228 31.42 11.13 -7.94
CA HIS A 228 31.89 12.51 -7.78
C HIS A 228 30.76 13.44 -7.31
N VAL A 229 29.57 13.31 -7.90
CA VAL A 229 28.38 14.06 -7.49
C VAL A 229 28.04 13.82 -6.02
N TYR A 230 28.10 12.57 -5.55
CA TYR A 230 27.91 12.26 -4.13
C TYR A 230 28.95 12.95 -3.22
N ASP A 231 30.23 12.86 -3.59
CA ASP A 231 31.33 13.42 -2.80
C ASP A 231 31.24 14.96 -2.72
N VAL A 232 30.90 15.63 -3.83
CA VAL A 232 30.71 17.08 -3.88
C VAL A 232 29.51 17.49 -3.05
N ALA A 233 28.36 16.82 -3.23
CA ALA A 233 27.13 17.17 -2.54
C ALA A 233 27.22 16.95 -1.00
N ARG A 234 28.13 16.10 -0.53
CA ARG A 234 28.44 15.95 0.90
C ARG A 234 29.37 17.02 1.47
N LYS A 235 30.24 17.62 0.67
CA LYS A 235 31.23 18.62 1.09
C LYS A 235 30.63 20.04 1.20
N ARG A 236 29.36 20.16 1.60
CA ARG A 236 28.56 21.40 1.72
C ARG A 236 29.06 22.40 2.79
N THR A 237 30.37 22.60 2.90
CA THR A 237 31.02 23.74 3.57
C THR A 237 31.35 24.87 2.60
N GLN A 238 31.11 24.71 1.29
CA GLN A 238 31.34 25.75 0.29
C GLN A 238 30.02 26.36 -0.17
N THR A 239 29.86 27.67 0.00
CA THR A 239 28.78 28.46 -0.59
C THR A 239 28.93 28.45 -2.11
N ASN A 240 28.03 27.77 -2.81
CA ASN A 240 28.02 27.76 -4.27
C ASN A 240 27.54 29.12 -4.80
N LEU A 241 28.00 29.50 -5.99
CA LEU A 241 27.56 30.70 -6.73
C LEU A 241 26.04 30.74 -7.02
N SER A 242 25.32 29.63 -6.81
CA SER A 242 23.86 29.56 -6.85
C SER A 242 23.16 30.36 -5.73
N LEU A 243 23.90 30.83 -4.72
CA LEU A 243 23.39 31.82 -3.75
C LEU A 243 23.11 33.20 -4.37
N TRP A 244 23.60 33.47 -5.59
CA TRP A 244 23.49 34.78 -6.24
C TRP A 244 22.44 34.85 -7.36
N PHE A 245 21.91 33.71 -7.81
CA PHE A 245 20.82 33.67 -8.79
C PHE A 245 19.52 33.29 -8.10
N ASP A 246 18.46 34.08 -8.28
CA ASP A 246 17.06 33.83 -7.88
C ASP A 246 16.44 32.63 -8.64
N SER A 247 17.20 31.54 -8.81
CA SER A 247 16.63 30.28 -9.26
C SER A 247 15.94 29.65 -8.05
N PRO A 248 14.64 29.27 -8.13
CA PRO A 248 13.94 28.65 -7.03
C PRO A 248 14.79 27.48 -6.55
N ARG A 249 15.10 27.42 -5.25
CA ARG A 249 16.04 26.46 -4.68
C ARG A 249 15.53 25.04 -4.89
N VAL A 250 15.87 24.45 -6.03
CA VAL A 250 15.57 23.05 -6.33
C VAL A 250 16.60 22.10 -5.70
N GLU A 251 17.60 22.65 -5.00
CA GLU A 251 18.75 21.95 -4.40
C GLU A 251 18.47 21.30 -3.02
N SER A 252 17.27 21.48 -2.43
CA SER A 252 16.94 21.04 -1.06
C SER A 252 16.06 19.79 -0.94
N PHE A 253 15.59 19.22 -2.06
CA PHE A 253 14.43 18.33 -2.02
C PHE A 253 14.75 16.83 -1.82
N ILE A 254 16.00 16.43 -2.05
CA ILE A 254 16.46 15.06 -1.84
C ILE A 254 17.59 15.09 -0.81
N GLU A 255 17.28 14.73 0.44
CA GLU A 255 18.31 14.48 1.43
C GLU A 255 19.14 13.27 1.01
N LEU A 256 20.41 13.53 0.70
CA LEU A 256 21.35 12.49 0.30
C LEU A 256 21.66 11.54 1.47
N PRO A 257 21.79 10.24 1.21
CA PRO A 257 22.13 9.27 2.24
C PRO A 257 23.52 9.53 2.82
N LEU A 258 23.63 9.42 4.14
CA LEU A 258 24.88 9.64 4.88
C LEU A 258 25.99 8.66 4.48
N LYS A 259 25.62 7.45 4.05
CA LYS A 259 26.52 6.40 3.58
C LYS A 259 25.90 5.69 2.39
N MET A 260 26.71 5.41 1.38
CA MET A 260 26.30 4.61 0.23
C MET A 260 27.08 3.31 0.13
N ASN A 261 26.39 2.23 -0.20
CA ASN A 261 27.02 0.95 -0.47
C ASN A 261 27.59 0.91 -1.90
N TRP A 262 28.75 1.53 -2.08
CA TRP A 262 29.43 1.60 -3.39
C TRP A 262 29.80 0.24 -3.97
N LYS A 263 30.02 -0.77 -3.12
CA LYS A 263 30.28 -2.15 -3.58
C LYS A 263 29.05 -2.72 -4.28
N LEU A 264 27.86 -2.51 -3.69
CA LEU A 264 26.59 -2.91 -4.29
C LEU A 264 26.37 -2.21 -5.62
N ILE A 265 26.45 -0.87 -5.66
CA ILE A 265 26.21 -0.10 -6.90
C ILE A 265 27.19 -0.51 -7.99
N LYS A 266 28.48 -0.71 -7.66
CA LYS A 266 29.48 -1.19 -8.63
C LYS A 266 29.12 -2.58 -9.15
N ASN A 267 28.65 -3.49 -8.30
CA ASN A 267 28.24 -4.83 -8.72
C ASN A 267 27.02 -4.77 -9.65
N ILE A 268 26.04 -3.90 -9.35
CA ILE A 268 24.89 -3.65 -10.24
C ILE A 268 25.38 -3.14 -11.60
N GLY A 269 26.37 -2.25 -11.66
CA GLY A 269 26.92 -1.78 -12.94
C GLY A 269 27.65 -2.87 -13.75
N LEU A 270 28.24 -3.86 -13.08
CA LEU A 270 28.88 -4.99 -13.74
C LEU A 270 27.86 -6.03 -14.25
N ASN A 271 26.76 -6.22 -13.53
CA ASN A 271 25.68 -7.14 -13.87
C ASN A 271 24.34 -6.38 -13.81
N PRO A 272 24.04 -5.53 -14.81
CA PRO A 272 22.87 -4.67 -14.76
C PRO A 272 21.56 -5.49 -14.84
N PRO A 273 20.53 -5.10 -14.08
CA PRO A 273 19.20 -5.66 -14.25
C PRO A 273 18.62 -5.25 -15.61
N SER A 274 17.65 -6.04 -16.11
CA SER A 274 16.94 -5.74 -17.35
C SER A 274 16.12 -4.45 -17.28
N ASP A 275 15.57 -4.15 -16.11
CA ASP A 275 14.68 -3.02 -15.88
C ASP A 275 14.73 -2.55 -14.42
N TYR A 276 13.89 -1.55 -14.11
CA TYR A 276 13.84 -0.91 -12.81
C TYR A 276 13.21 -1.82 -11.74
N GLU A 277 12.31 -2.72 -12.11
CA GLU A 277 11.78 -3.73 -11.21
C GLU A 277 12.90 -4.68 -10.74
N GLY A 278 13.73 -5.14 -11.68
CA GLY A 278 14.93 -5.90 -11.39
C GLY A 278 15.90 -5.15 -10.49
N LEU A 279 16.08 -3.84 -10.68
CA LEU A 279 16.90 -3.00 -9.79
C LEU A 279 16.35 -3.00 -8.36
N LEU A 280 15.04 -2.82 -8.18
CA LEU A 280 14.40 -2.84 -6.85
C LEU A 280 14.45 -4.21 -6.19
N ALA A 281 14.40 -5.30 -6.96
CA ALA A 281 14.49 -6.67 -6.47
C ALA A 281 15.85 -7.00 -5.83
N ILE A 282 16.91 -6.25 -6.16
CA ILE A 282 18.26 -6.50 -5.64
C ILE A 282 18.32 -6.22 -4.13
N LYS A 283 18.72 -7.24 -3.37
CA LYS A 283 18.91 -7.12 -1.91
C LYS A 283 19.93 -6.03 -1.60
N GLY A 284 19.51 -5.08 -0.75
CA GLY A 284 20.32 -3.92 -0.36
C GLY A 284 20.01 -2.64 -1.14
N VAL A 285 19.29 -2.74 -2.27
CA VAL A 285 18.65 -1.56 -2.88
C VAL A 285 17.43 -1.20 -2.02
N GLY A 286 17.43 0.03 -1.53
CA GLY A 286 16.39 0.55 -0.65
C GLY A 286 16.16 2.05 -0.91
N PRO A 287 15.37 2.72 -0.04
CA PRO A 287 14.94 4.10 -0.25
C PRO A 287 16.11 5.05 -0.48
N GLU A 288 17.18 4.90 0.29
CA GLU A 288 18.41 5.71 0.16
C GLU A 288 19.07 5.60 -1.23
N THR A 289 19.13 4.38 -1.77
CA THR A 289 19.73 4.14 -3.10
C THR A 289 18.84 4.72 -4.20
N VAL A 290 17.54 4.46 -4.15
CA VAL A 290 16.57 5.01 -5.10
C VAL A 290 16.62 6.54 -5.12
N ARG A 291 16.63 7.16 -3.93
CA ARG A 291 16.66 8.61 -3.78
C ARG A 291 17.94 9.21 -4.36
N PHE A 292 19.07 8.55 -4.13
CA PHE A 292 20.35 8.98 -4.69
C PHE A 292 20.39 8.86 -6.21
N LEU A 293 19.85 7.79 -6.78
CA LEU A 293 19.77 7.64 -8.24
C LEU A 293 18.87 8.69 -8.87
N ALA A 294 17.70 8.97 -8.27
CA ALA A 294 16.83 10.08 -8.66
C ALA A 294 17.56 11.43 -8.64
N PHE A 295 18.36 11.69 -7.59
CA PHE A 295 19.21 12.88 -7.52
C PHE A 295 20.26 12.90 -8.64
N GLY A 296 20.90 11.77 -8.90
CA GLY A 296 21.85 11.60 -9.99
C GLY A 296 21.24 11.88 -11.37
N CYS A 297 20.04 11.35 -11.65
CA CYS A 297 19.31 11.55 -12.90
C CYS A 297 19.08 13.04 -13.14
N ARG A 298 18.67 13.73 -12.08
CA ARG A 298 18.42 15.16 -12.15
C ARG A 298 19.70 15.97 -12.35
N TRP A 299 20.75 15.65 -11.62
CA TRP A 299 21.99 16.45 -11.64
C TRP A 299 22.81 16.22 -12.91
N LEU A 300 22.89 14.98 -13.38
CA LEU A 300 23.73 14.60 -14.52
C LEU A 300 22.97 14.67 -15.84
N TYR A 301 21.69 14.29 -15.86
CA TYR A 301 20.90 14.18 -17.09
C TYR A 301 19.75 15.20 -17.17
N GLY A 302 19.49 15.99 -16.12
CA GLY A 302 18.38 16.94 -16.09
C GLY A 302 16.99 16.28 -15.96
N ILE A 303 16.93 14.97 -15.74
CA ILE A 303 15.68 14.21 -15.68
C ILE A 303 15.13 14.25 -14.25
N VAL A 304 13.91 14.76 -14.10
CA VAL A 304 13.25 14.91 -12.80
C VAL A 304 12.10 13.90 -12.69
N PRO A 305 12.10 13.00 -11.71
CA PRO A 305 10.94 12.13 -11.45
C PRO A 305 9.78 12.94 -10.86
N SER A 306 8.58 12.33 -10.85
CA SER A 306 7.42 12.91 -10.17
C SER A 306 7.71 13.19 -8.70
N MET A 307 7.27 14.38 -8.29
CA MET A 307 7.33 14.87 -6.90
C MET A 307 5.93 14.95 -6.27
N GLU A 308 4.92 14.48 -7.00
CA GLU A 308 3.54 14.50 -6.57
C GLU A 308 3.24 13.35 -5.63
N ASP A 309 2.40 13.60 -4.62
CA ASP A 309 1.94 12.55 -3.73
C ASP A 309 0.84 11.72 -4.41
N PRO A 310 1.06 10.41 -4.67
CA PRO A 310 0.06 9.55 -5.31
C PRO A 310 -1.12 9.23 -4.39
N ALA A 311 -1.05 9.60 -3.11
CA ALA A 311 -2.16 9.38 -2.18
C ALA A 311 -3.34 10.33 -2.44
N PHE A 312 -4.55 9.79 -2.37
CA PHE A 312 -5.77 10.57 -2.26
C PHE A 312 -6.22 10.63 -0.79
N VAL A 313 -6.93 11.71 -0.45
CA VAL A 313 -7.52 11.90 0.87
C VAL A 313 -8.96 11.45 0.82
N LEU A 314 -9.34 10.51 1.69
CA LEU A 314 -10.70 9.93 1.67
C LEU A 314 -11.81 10.96 1.95
N ASP A 315 -11.44 12.07 2.58
CA ASP A 315 -12.32 13.19 2.91
C ASP A 315 -12.38 14.23 1.79
N ASP A 316 -11.35 14.28 0.94
CA ASP A 316 -11.34 15.07 -0.29
C ASP A 316 -11.85 14.21 -1.45
N ARG A 317 -13.17 14.03 -1.45
CA ARG A 317 -13.88 13.07 -2.30
C ARG A 317 -14.00 13.52 -3.77
N SER A 318 -13.52 14.72 -4.08
CA SER A 318 -13.29 15.16 -5.46
C SER A 318 -12.12 14.41 -6.12
N ALA A 319 -11.21 13.86 -5.31
CA ALA A 319 -9.97 13.24 -5.78
C ALA A 319 -10.10 11.74 -6.09
N TYR A 320 -11.22 11.08 -5.77
CA TYR A 320 -11.41 9.64 -6.01
C TYR A 320 -12.81 9.31 -6.50
N VAL A 321 -12.90 8.84 -7.75
CA VAL A 321 -14.14 8.37 -8.36
C VAL A 321 -14.17 6.83 -8.30
N PRO A 322 -15.14 6.22 -7.59
CA PRO A 322 -15.25 4.77 -7.53
C PRO A 322 -15.47 4.18 -8.93
N SER A 323 -14.73 3.13 -9.25
CA SER A 323 -14.96 2.39 -10.49
C SER A 323 -16.33 1.68 -10.47
N LYS A 324 -16.88 1.37 -11.66
CA LYS A 324 -18.13 0.59 -11.77
C LYS A 324 -18.07 -0.73 -11.02
N GLU A 325 -16.90 -1.35 -10.98
CA GLU A 325 -16.68 -2.60 -10.26
C GLU A 325 -16.75 -2.41 -8.74
N GLU A 326 -16.16 -1.34 -8.20
CA GLU A 326 -16.22 -1.03 -6.77
C GLU A 326 -17.65 -0.71 -6.32
N VAL A 327 -18.39 0.07 -7.13
CA VAL A 327 -19.81 0.33 -6.87
C VAL A 327 -20.59 -0.99 -6.79
N LYS A 328 -20.32 -1.92 -7.71
CA LYS A 328 -20.93 -3.25 -7.67
C LYS A 328 -20.56 -4.01 -6.40
N ILE A 329 -19.29 -4.05 -6.02
CA ILE A 329 -18.84 -4.74 -4.79
C ILE A 329 -19.47 -4.13 -3.53
N MET A 330 -19.58 -2.81 -3.46
CA MET A 330 -20.24 -2.14 -2.34
C MET A 330 -21.72 -2.53 -2.24
N SER A 331 -22.41 -2.62 -3.38
CA SER A 331 -23.78 -3.15 -3.43
C SER A 331 -23.84 -4.63 -3.02
N ASP A 332 -22.90 -5.45 -3.49
CA ASP A 332 -22.79 -6.87 -3.17
C ASP A 332 -22.67 -7.05 -1.64
N VAL A 333 -21.85 -6.22 -0.96
CA VAL A 333 -21.69 -6.24 0.51
C VAL A 333 -23.02 -5.92 1.22
N VAL A 334 -23.76 -4.90 0.76
CA VAL A 334 -25.05 -4.52 1.36
C VAL A 334 -26.06 -5.67 1.23
N SER A 335 -26.17 -6.26 0.04
CA SER A 335 -27.04 -7.41 -0.21
C SER A 335 -26.68 -8.62 0.65
N ILE A 336 -25.39 -8.87 0.87
CA ILE A 336 -24.93 -9.98 1.73
C ILE A 336 -25.24 -9.74 3.20
N ILE A 337 -25.07 -8.51 3.69
CA ILE A 337 -25.44 -8.18 5.07
C ILE A 337 -26.94 -8.43 5.27
N ASP A 338 -27.77 -8.04 4.31
CA ASP A 338 -29.21 -8.27 4.36
C ASP A 338 -29.58 -9.76 4.29
N ALA A 339 -28.89 -10.55 3.47
CA ALA A 339 -29.10 -12.00 3.35
C ALA A 339 -28.46 -12.83 4.49
N SER A 340 -27.56 -12.25 5.28
CA SER A 340 -26.79 -12.98 6.30
C SER A 340 -27.64 -13.54 7.45
N SER A 341 -27.10 -14.53 8.15
CA SER A 341 -27.65 -15.17 9.36
C SER A 341 -27.58 -14.32 10.63
N LEU A 342 -27.26 -13.01 10.51
CA LEU A 342 -27.22 -12.09 11.65
C LEU A 342 -28.62 -11.89 12.24
N SER A 343 -28.68 -11.64 13.57
CA SER A 343 -29.94 -11.29 14.22
C SER A 343 -30.54 -10.01 13.60
N ALA A 344 -31.87 -9.91 13.58
CA ALA A 344 -32.56 -8.78 12.96
C ALA A 344 -32.11 -7.43 13.53
N GLU A 345 -31.90 -7.34 14.84
CA GLU A 345 -31.41 -6.13 15.50
C GLU A 345 -30.00 -5.74 15.01
N LEU A 346 -29.08 -6.69 14.95
CA LEU A 346 -27.70 -6.45 14.54
C LEU A 346 -27.61 -6.10 13.05
N LYS A 347 -28.39 -6.81 12.22
CA LYS A 347 -28.52 -6.54 10.78
C LYS A 347 -29.01 -5.11 10.52
N ASN A 348 -30.08 -4.70 11.18
CA ASN A 348 -30.62 -3.33 11.04
C ASN A 348 -29.59 -2.27 11.46
N ARG A 349 -28.86 -2.51 12.56
CA ARG A 349 -27.81 -1.61 13.02
C ARG A 349 -26.65 -1.49 12.02
N VAL A 350 -26.21 -2.61 11.46
CA VAL A 350 -25.11 -2.64 10.48
C VAL A 350 -25.54 -1.96 9.18
N LEU A 351 -26.71 -2.31 8.64
CA LEU A 351 -27.25 -1.70 7.42
C LEU A 351 -27.46 -0.19 7.60
N TYR A 352 -27.93 0.27 8.76
CA TYR A 352 -28.03 1.69 9.05
C TYR A 352 -26.68 2.41 8.95
N LYS A 353 -25.62 1.85 9.58
CA LYS A 353 -24.26 2.42 9.50
C LYS A 353 -23.73 2.45 8.06
N VAL A 354 -23.88 1.33 7.35
CA VAL A 354 -23.43 1.15 5.96
C VAL A 354 -24.14 2.13 5.02
N ASN A 355 -25.47 2.21 5.10
CA ASN A 355 -26.26 3.13 4.26
C ASN A 355 -25.98 4.60 4.59
N ALA A 356 -25.75 4.94 5.86
CA ALA A 356 -25.34 6.29 6.24
C ALA A 356 -23.96 6.66 5.66
N TRP A 357 -23.03 5.71 5.62
CA TRP A 357 -21.71 5.90 5.01
C TRP A 357 -21.80 6.05 3.49
N LEU A 358 -22.56 5.19 2.81
CA LEU A 358 -22.80 5.26 1.36
C LEU A 358 -23.57 6.52 0.96
N GLY A 359 -24.58 6.93 1.75
CA GLY A 359 -25.36 8.14 1.49
C GLY A 359 -24.50 9.40 1.48
N ARG A 360 -23.52 9.49 2.39
CA ARG A 360 -22.53 10.59 2.39
C ARG A 360 -21.61 10.56 1.17
N MET A 361 -21.27 9.37 0.66
CA MET A 361 -20.53 9.27 -0.59
C MET A 361 -21.35 9.71 -1.80
N GLY A 362 -22.64 9.35 -1.87
CA GLY A 362 -23.50 9.64 -3.01
C GLY A 362 -23.98 11.10 -3.11
N SER A 363 -24.15 11.78 -1.97
CA SER A 363 -24.60 13.19 -1.94
C SER A 363 -23.53 14.18 -2.42
N GLU A 364 -22.25 13.82 -2.29
CA GLU A 364 -21.10 14.69 -2.64
C GLU A 364 -20.52 14.38 -4.02
N LEU A 365 -20.95 13.31 -4.68
CA LEU A 365 -20.65 13.02 -6.10
C LEU A 365 -21.59 13.76 -7.08
N ASN A 366 -22.74 14.24 -6.59
CA ASN A 366 -23.76 14.95 -7.37
C ASN A 366 -23.81 16.46 -7.07
N ALA A 367 -22.92 16.96 -6.20
CA ALA A 367 -22.71 18.37 -5.87
C ALA A 367 -21.42 18.84 -6.53
#